data_AF-A0A2D8C5R1-F1
#
_entry.id   AF-A0A2D8C5R1-F1
#
_cell.length_a   1.000
_cell.length_b   1.000
_cell.length_c   1.000
_cell.angle_alpha   90.00
_cell.angle_beta   90.00
_cell.angle_gamma   90.00
#
_symmetry.space_group_name_H-M   'P 1'
#
loop_
_entity.id
_entity.type
_entity.pdbx_description
1 polymer ?
#
loop_
_entity_poly.entity_id
_entity_poly.type
_entity_poly.pdbx_seq_one_letter_code
_entity_poly.pdbx_strand_id
1 'polypeptide(L)'
;MKRILSALKEKWPEYILEIIVLVIGIFIAFELNNYGENQKRKKVEIEILKGCRAELKTDLKDINLNINDFKKSLFALETFIDLLENDGQYHDSLAALFNYTLLPIHFVHSTSAFETLKSKGLDIISNPDIRTKLVKVYDSQYDFFLQAESEELDEVHYGLRHIFPGRFESGLNFPKSNFDGELIPLDFEALKSDIEFLYFIKTQRNRTQSYLDYFYANLKEDVETMISDLDTELKRLE
;
A
#
# COMPACT_ATOMS: atom_id res chain seq x y z
N MET A 1 45.31 13.73 -61.57
CA MET A 1 45.83 13.01 -60.38
C MET A 1 47.01 13.70 -59.69
N LYS A 2 48.16 13.94 -60.35
CA LYS A 2 49.35 14.56 -59.70
C LYS A 2 49.10 15.93 -59.04
N ARG A 3 48.22 16.76 -59.62
CA ARG A 3 47.88 18.10 -59.11
C ARG A 3 46.94 18.10 -57.89
N ILE A 4 46.13 17.06 -57.73
CA ILE A 4 45.26 16.86 -56.57
C ILE A 4 46.09 16.32 -55.40
N LEU A 5 47.00 15.38 -55.69
CA LEU A 5 47.96 14.84 -54.72
C LEU A 5 48.94 15.91 -54.21
N SER A 6 49.39 16.84 -55.05
CA SER A 6 50.26 17.94 -54.61
C SER A 6 49.50 18.95 -53.72
N ALA A 7 48.27 19.31 -54.09
CA ALA A 7 47.44 20.22 -53.30
C ALA A 7 47.04 19.62 -51.94
N LEU A 8 46.72 18.33 -51.88
CA LEU A 8 46.50 17.62 -50.62
C LEU A 8 47.76 17.58 -49.76
N LYS A 9 48.95 17.41 -50.36
CA LYS A 9 50.22 17.36 -49.62
C LYS A 9 50.63 18.70 -49.00
N GLU A 10 50.14 19.81 -49.53
CA GLU A 10 50.44 21.16 -49.06
C GLU A 10 49.38 21.66 -48.05
N LYS A 11 48.10 21.28 -48.24
CA LYS A 11 46.95 21.74 -47.46
C LYS A 11 46.36 20.76 -46.46
N TRP A 12 46.93 19.55 -46.32
CA TRP A 12 46.42 18.55 -45.37
C TRP A 12 46.25 19.03 -43.92
N PRO A 13 47.09 19.93 -43.35
CA PRO A 13 46.89 20.38 -41.97
C PRO A 13 45.62 21.21 -41.82
N GLU A 14 45.28 21.99 -42.86
CA GLU A 14 44.09 22.85 -42.91
C GLU A 14 42.82 22.01 -42.99
N TYR A 15 42.82 20.97 -43.84
CA TYR A 15 41.69 20.04 -43.94
C TYR A 15 41.50 19.19 -42.68
N ILE A 16 42.59 18.77 -42.01
CA ILE A 16 42.49 18.06 -40.73
C ILE A 16 41.92 18.98 -39.65
N LEU A 17 42.38 20.23 -39.59
CA LEU A 17 41.85 21.21 -38.64
C LEU A 17 40.36 21.46 -38.87
N GLU A 18 39.93 21.60 -40.12
CA GLU A 18 38.51 21.75 -40.50
C GLU A 18 37.68 20.54 -40.05
N ILE A 19 38.15 19.32 -40.30
CA ILE A 19 37.47 18.09 -39.85
C ILE A 19 37.40 18.05 -38.32
N ILE A 20 38.48 18.37 -37.61
CA ILE A 20 38.50 18.40 -36.13
C ILE A 20 37.47 19.40 -35.60
N VAL A 21 37.40 20.61 -36.19
CA VAL A 21 36.44 21.64 -35.80
C VAL A 21 35.00 21.17 -36.04
N LEU A 22 34.71 20.56 -37.19
CA LEU A 22 33.39 20.01 -37.50
C LEU A 22 32.99 18.88 -36.53
N VAL A 23 33.91 17.96 -36.25
CA VAL A 23 33.69 16.84 -35.32
C VAL A 23 33.43 17.35 -33.90
N ILE A 24 34.23 18.31 -33.41
CA ILE A 24 34.02 18.94 -32.10
C ILE A 24 32.67 19.67 -32.05
N GLY A 25 32.30 20.39 -33.12
CA GLY A 25 31.01 21.07 -33.21
C GLY A 25 29.82 20.11 -33.10
N ILE A 26 29.86 19.01 -33.86
CA ILE A 26 28.81 17.97 -33.81
C ILE A 26 28.79 17.29 -32.42
N PHE A 27 29.96 16.97 -31.87
CA PHE A 27 30.06 16.35 -30.54
C PHE A 27 29.47 17.24 -29.45
N ILE A 28 29.82 18.53 -29.41
CA ILE A 28 29.26 19.49 -28.46
C ILE A 28 27.73 19.61 -28.63
N ALA A 29 27.24 19.70 -29.87
CA ALA A 29 25.80 19.76 -30.12
C ALA A 29 25.06 18.50 -29.62
N PHE A 30 25.65 17.33 -29.83
CA PHE A 30 25.11 16.05 -29.35
C PHE A 30 25.09 15.99 -27.81
N GLU A 31 26.19 16.38 -27.14
CA GLU A 31 26.26 16.39 -25.68
C GLU A 31 25.28 17.39 -25.05
N LEU A 32 25.11 18.58 -25.64
CA LEU A 32 24.11 19.56 -25.19
C LEU A 32 22.68 19.03 -25.31
N ASN A 33 22.37 18.30 -26.40
CA ASN A 33 21.07 17.66 -26.55
C ASN A 33 20.83 16.59 -25.48
N ASN A 34 21.80 15.70 -25.27
CA ASN A 34 21.73 14.66 -24.23
C ASN A 34 21.57 15.25 -22.83
N TYR A 35 22.27 16.34 -22.52
CA TYR A 35 22.12 17.05 -21.25
C TYR A 35 20.68 17.58 -21.07
N GLY A 36 20.11 18.19 -22.11
CA GLY A 36 18.72 18.67 -22.10
C GLY A 36 17.69 17.56 -21.90
N GLU A 37 17.88 16.42 -22.57
CA GLU A 37 17.04 15.23 -22.42
C GLU A 37 17.15 14.63 -21.01
N ASN A 38 18.36 14.50 -20.47
CA ASN A 38 18.58 14.02 -19.10
C ASN A 38 17.92 14.91 -18.05
N GLN A 39 17.96 16.24 -18.23
CA GLN A 39 17.28 17.17 -17.33
C GLN A 39 15.75 17.03 -17.40
N LYS A 40 15.19 16.81 -18.59
CA LYS A 40 13.74 16.53 -18.74
C LYS A 40 13.38 15.20 -18.06
N ARG A 41 14.17 14.15 -18.27
CA ARG A 41 13.95 12.83 -17.66
C ARG A 41 14.01 12.89 -16.13
N LYS A 42 15.00 13.60 -15.58
CA LYS A 42 15.15 13.83 -14.14
C LYS A 42 13.95 14.57 -13.53
N LYS A 43 13.39 15.57 -14.22
CA LYS A 43 12.18 16.25 -13.75
C LYS A 43 10.98 15.31 -13.66
N VAL A 44 10.79 14.48 -14.68
CA VAL A 44 9.71 13.47 -14.70
C VAL A 44 9.90 12.44 -13.59
N GLU A 45 11.13 11.97 -13.36
CA GLU A 45 11.47 11.08 -12.24
C GLU A 45 11.09 11.71 -10.90
N ILE A 46 11.51 12.95 -10.63
CA ILE A 46 11.19 13.65 -9.38
C ILE A 46 9.67 13.83 -9.20
N GLU A 47 8.95 14.20 -10.26
CA GLU A 47 7.49 14.36 -10.20
C GLU A 47 6.78 13.04 -9.84
N ILE A 48 7.17 11.93 -10.48
CA ILE A 48 6.62 10.60 -10.20
C ILE A 48 6.93 10.19 -8.77
N LEU A 49 8.20 10.28 -8.33
CA LEU A 49 8.61 9.88 -6.98
C LEU A 49 7.92 10.72 -5.90
N LYS A 50 7.69 12.01 -6.15
CA LYS A 50 6.88 12.87 -5.27
C LYS A 50 5.43 12.41 -5.20
N GLY A 51 4.85 12.02 -6.33
CA GLY A 51 3.52 11.42 -6.41
C GLY A 51 3.41 10.15 -5.57
N CYS A 52 4.26 9.15 -5.84
CA CYS A 52 4.28 7.89 -5.09
C CYS A 52 4.46 8.11 -3.59
N ARG A 53 5.35 9.04 -3.19
CA ARG A 53 5.56 9.39 -1.78
C ARG A 53 4.32 10.01 -1.13
N ALA A 54 3.58 10.85 -1.86
CA ALA A 54 2.36 11.48 -1.34
C ALA A 54 1.23 10.46 -1.18
N GLU A 55 1.10 9.52 -2.12
CA GLU A 55 0.17 8.40 -2.06
C GLU A 55 0.50 7.48 -0.88
N LEU A 56 1.74 6.99 -0.77
CA LEU A 56 2.17 6.14 0.35
C LEU A 56 1.95 6.79 1.73
N LYS A 57 2.11 8.12 1.85
CA LYS A 57 1.82 8.84 3.11
C LYS A 57 0.32 8.85 3.44
N THR A 58 -0.53 8.88 2.41
CA THR A 58 -1.98 8.73 2.56
C THR A 58 -2.33 7.32 2.97
N ASP A 59 -1.76 6.33 2.28
CA ASP A 59 -1.96 4.91 2.58
C ASP A 59 -1.51 4.57 4.00
N LEU A 60 -0.36 5.10 4.45
CA LEU A 60 0.11 4.93 5.84
C LEU A 60 -0.88 5.48 6.87
N LYS A 61 -1.56 6.58 6.56
CA LYS A 61 -2.59 7.14 7.45
C LYS A 61 -3.78 6.18 7.55
N ASP A 62 -4.23 5.63 6.42
CA ASP A 62 -5.31 4.63 6.37
C ASP A 62 -4.93 3.36 7.14
N ILE A 63 -3.73 2.82 6.89
CA ILE A 63 -3.15 1.68 7.61
C ILE A 63 -3.21 1.89 9.13
N ASN A 64 -2.81 3.07 9.62
CA ASN A 64 -2.83 3.34 11.06
C ASN A 64 -4.26 3.45 11.62
N LEU A 65 -5.22 3.94 10.84
CA LEU A 65 -6.64 3.96 11.24
C LEU A 65 -7.19 2.54 11.33
N ASN A 66 -6.94 1.72 10.30
CA ASN A 66 -7.40 0.34 10.25
C ASN A 66 -6.78 -0.51 11.38
N ILE A 67 -5.48 -0.35 11.66
CA ILE A 67 -4.82 -0.99 12.82
C ILE A 67 -5.56 -0.64 14.12
N ASN A 68 -5.98 0.61 14.29
CA ASN A 68 -6.70 1.02 15.49
C ASN A 68 -8.11 0.40 15.56
N ASP A 69 -8.81 0.27 14.44
CA ASP A 69 -10.13 -0.36 14.41
C ASP A 69 -10.06 -1.87 14.60
N PHE A 70 -9.04 -2.56 14.05
CA PHE A 70 -8.76 -3.96 14.37
C PHE A 70 -8.41 -4.16 15.84
N LYS A 71 -7.69 -3.24 16.48
CA LYS A 71 -7.43 -3.30 17.93
C LYS A 71 -8.71 -3.20 18.76
N LYS A 72 -9.65 -2.33 18.37
CA LYS A 72 -10.97 -2.27 19.02
C LYS A 72 -11.73 -3.57 18.82
N SER A 73 -11.68 -4.13 17.61
CA SER A 73 -12.33 -5.41 17.30
C SER A 73 -11.75 -6.56 18.13
N LEU A 74 -10.43 -6.64 18.23
CA LEU A 74 -9.74 -7.64 19.05
C LEU A 74 -10.14 -7.51 20.53
N PHE A 75 -10.13 -6.28 21.07
CA PHE A 75 -10.53 -6.03 22.44
C PHE A 75 -12.01 -6.43 22.70
N ALA A 76 -12.91 -6.13 21.76
CA ALA A 76 -14.30 -6.54 21.84
C ALA A 76 -14.47 -8.06 21.81
N LEU A 77 -13.76 -8.75 20.91
CA LEU A 77 -13.76 -10.21 20.78
C LEU A 77 -13.22 -10.87 22.06
N GLU A 78 -12.11 -10.39 22.61
CA GLU A 78 -11.53 -10.89 23.85
C GLU A 78 -12.47 -10.70 25.03
N THR A 79 -13.06 -9.51 25.17
CA THR A 79 -14.03 -9.22 26.23
C THR A 79 -15.29 -10.09 26.10
N PHE A 80 -15.80 -10.27 24.89
CA PHE A 80 -16.98 -11.10 24.66
C PHE A 80 -16.69 -12.57 24.98
N ILE A 81 -15.56 -13.11 24.51
CA ILE A 81 -15.15 -14.49 24.81
C ILE A 81 -14.96 -14.69 26.32
N ASP A 82 -14.30 -13.76 27.01
CA ASP A 82 -14.08 -13.83 28.45
C ASP A 82 -15.40 -13.92 29.23
N LEU A 83 -16.39 -13.09 28.87
CA LEU A 83 -17.71 -13.14 29.49
C LEU A 83 -18.44 -14.46 29.23
N LEU A 84 -18.26 -15.07 28.05
CA LEU A 84 -18.89 -16.34 27.72
C LEU A 84 -18.24 -17.53 28.45
N GLU A 85 -16.91 -17.51 28.61
CA GLU A 85 -16.16 -18.63 29.21
C GLU A 85 -16.09 -18.58 30.74
N ASN A 86 -16.11 -17.39 31.33
CA ASN A 86 -15.93 -17.18 32.77
C ASN A 86 -17.24 -16.83 33.50
N ASP A 87 -18.37 -17.29 32.95
CA ASP A 87 -19.71 -17.10 33.51
C ASP A 87 -20.05 -15.63 33.81
N GLY A 88 -19.64 -14.73 32.91
CA GLY A 88 -19.96 -13.32 32.97
C GLY A 88 -21.45 -13.05 32.75
N GLN A 89 -21.88 -11.82 33.06
CA GLN A 89 -23.26 -11.37 32.85
C GLN A 89 -23.33 -10.29 31.78
N TYR A 90 -24.32 -10.40 30.91
CA TYR A 90 -24.62 -9.37 29.94
C TYR A 90 -25.24 -8.13 30.60
N HIS A 91 -24.86 -6.96 30.07
CA HIS A 91 -25.42 -5.67 30.42
C HIS A 91 -25.58 -4.88 29.13
N ASP A 92 -26.65 -4.09 28.99
CA ASP A 92 -26.93 -3.32 27.76
C ASP A 92 -25.76 -2.41 27.35
N SER A 93 -24.97 -1.93 28.32
CA SER A 93 -23.76 -1.13 28.06
C SER A 93 -22.69 -1.87 27.24
N LEU A 94 -22.75 -3.20 27.15
CA LEU A 94 -21.85 -4.03 26.36
C LEU A 94 -22.29 -4.15 24.89
N ALA A 95 -23.54 -3.84 24.55
CA ALA A 95 -24.05 -3.96 23.19
C ALA A 95 -23.21 -3.16 22.18
N ALA A 96 -22.82 -1.95 22.57
CA ALA A 96 -21.98 -1.08 21.76
C ALA A 96 -20.57 -1.64 21.56
N LEU A 97 -20.00 -2.29 22.59
CA LEU A 97 -18.71 -2.95 22.48
C LEU A 97 -18.80 -4.17 21.56
N PHE A 98 -19.84 -4.99 21.71
CA PHE A 98 -20.04 -6.20 20.92
C PHE A 98 -20.22 -5.92 19.43
N ASN A 99 -20.72 -4.74 19.05
CA ASN A 99 -20.79 -4.32 17.66
C ASN A 99 -19.41 -4.29 16.96
N TYR A 100 -18.31 -4.15 17.72
CA TYR A 100 -16.96 -4.15 17.16
C TYR A 100 -16.42 -5.55 16.85
N THR A 101 -17.12 -6.65 17.18
CA THR A 101 -16.59 -8.01 17.02
C THR A 101 -16.48 -8.46 15.57
N LEU A 102 -17.19 -7.81 14.64
CA LEU A 102 -17.26 -8.17 13.22
C LEU A 102 -17.26 -6.91 12.34
N LEU A 103 -16.27 -6.04 12.51
CA LEU A 103 -16.15 -4.86 11.65
C LEU A 103 -15.60 -5.22 10.26
N PRO A 104 -16.30 -4.85 9.16
CA PRO A 104 -15.73 -4.95 7.82
C PRO A 104 -14.78 -3.77 7.59
N ILE A 105 -13.48 -4.00 7.80
CA ILE A 105 -12.42 -3.00 7.63
C ILE A 105 -11.77 -3.20 6.25
N HIS A 106 -11.54 -2.09 5.54
CA HIS A 106 -10.98 -2.09 4.17
C HIS A 106 -9.78 -1.16 4.08
N PHE A 107 -8.74 -1.59 3.37
CA PHE A 107 -7.55 -0.82 3.04
C PHE A 107 -7.79 0.04 1.81
N VAL A 108 -7.93 1.34 2.03
CA VAL A 108 -8.11 2.33 0.98
C VAL A 108 -6.76 2.89 0.58
N HIS A 109 -6.39 2.68 -0.68
CA HIS A 109 -5.07 3.02 -1.21
C HIS A 109 -5.13 3.68 -2.58
N SER A 110 -4.08 4.42 -2.94
CA SER A 110 -3.93 5.02 -4.29
C SER A 110 -2.70 4.48 -5.00
N THR A 111 -2.88 4.08 -6.26
CA THR A 111 -1.78 3.58 -7.12
C THR A 111 -1.51 4.48 -8.32
N SER A 112 -2.15 5.66 -8.39
CA SER A 112 -2.19 6.48 -9.61
C SER A 112 -0.81 6.94 -10.08
N ALA A 113 0.09 7.32 -9.17
CA ALA A 113 1.45 7.73 -9.55
C ALA A 113 2.29 6.52 -9.98
N PHE A 114 2.10 5.36 -9.35
CA PHE A 114 2.79 4.14 -9.73
C PHE A 114 2.30 3.58 -11.08
N GLU A 115 0.99 3.62 -11.35
CA GLU A 115 0.43 3.29 -12.67
C GLU A 115 0.95 4.24 -13.75
N THR A 116 1.09 5.53 -13.42
CA THR A 116 1.72 6.51 -14.32
C THR A 116 3.18 6.13 -14.60
N LEU A 117 3.94 5.69 -13.59
CA LEU A 117 5.29 5.19 -13.77
C LEU A 117 5.33 3.97 -14.71
N LYS A 118 4.47 2.97 -14.48
CA LYS A 118 4.36 1.79 -15.35
C LYS A 118 4.06 2.18 -16.80
N SER A 119 3.12 3.12 -17.00
CA SER A 119 2.73 3.58 -18.34
C SER A 119 3.85 4.31 -19.10
N LYS A 120 4.71 5.04 -18.38
CA LYS A 120 5.81 5.81 -18.96
C LYS A 120 7.10 4.99 -19.12
N GLY A 121 7.21 3.87 -18.43
CA GLY A 121 8.38 3.02 -18.40
C GLY A 121 9.09 3.10 -17.05
N LEU A 122 9.29 1.94 -16.42
CA LEU A 122 9.95 1.86 -15.10
C LEU A 122 11.39 2.39 -15.15
N ASP A 123 12.05 2.32 -16.30
CA ASP A 123 13.43 2.77 -16.51
C ASP A 123 13.63 4.27 -16.27
N ILE A 124 12.53 5.07 -16.26
CA ILE A 124 12.55 6.48 -15.88
C ILE A 124 13.14 6.70 -14.48
N ILE A 125 12.91 5.76 -13.56
CA ILE A 125 13.57 5.79 -12.26
C ILE A 125 15.03 5.37 -12.45
N SER A 126 15.93 6.34 -12.25
CA SER A 126 17.36 6.20 -12.46
C SER A 126 18.00 5.25 -11.45
N ASN A 127 17.46 5.21 -10.23
CA ASN A 127 17.91 4.32 -9.17
C ASN A 127 17.22 2.94 -9.28
N PRO A 128 17.96 1.87 -9.66
CA PRO A 128 17.38 0.54 -9.86
C PRO A 128 16.83 -0.07 -8.55
N ASP A 129 17.39 0.30 -7.40
CA ASP A 129 16.94 -0.21 -6.11
C ASP A 129 15.58 0.40 -5.74
N ILE A 130 15.42 1.72 -5.89
CA ILE A 130 14.15 2.42 -5.68
C ILE A 130 13.07 1.89 -6.62
N ARG A 131 13.43 1.69 -7.89
CA ARG A 131 12.53 1.11 -8.89
C ARG A 131 12.04 -0.28 -8.46
N THR A 132 12.96 -1.14 -8.03
CA THR A 132 12.64 -2.51 -7.59
C THR A 132 11.77 -2.52 -6.35
N LYS A 133 12.08 -1.64 -5.37
CA LYS A 133 11.29 -1.50 -4.14
C LYS A 133 9.87 -0.99 -4.42
N LEU A 134 9.69 -0.01 -5.31
CA LEU A 134 8.36 0.46 -5.72
C LEU A 134 7.53 -0.67 -6.32
N VAL A 135 8.11 -1.45 -7.24
CA VAL A 135 7.43 -2.62 -7.83
C VAL A 135 7.06 -3.63 -6.73
N LYS A 136 7.95 -3.91 -5.80
CA LYS A 136 7.68 -4.84 -4.69
C LYS A 136 6.50 -4.38 -3.83
N VAL A 137 6.45 -3.09 -3.47
CA VAL A 137 5.36 -2.55 -2.63
C VAL A 137 4.03 -2.65 -3.37
N TYR A 138 3.95 -2.10 -4.57
CA TYR A 138 2.68 -1.96 -5.29
C TYR A 138 2.21 -3.24 -5.99
N ASP A 139 3.09 -3.99 -6.68
CA ASP A 139 2.69 -5.16 -7.48
C ASP A 139 2.86 -6.49 -6.72
N SER A 140 3.35 -6.50 -5.48
CA SER A 140 3.51 -7.74 -4.71
C SER A 140 2.94 -7.65 -3.31
N GLN A 141 3.32 -6.64 -2.54
CA GLN A 141 2.90 -6.54 -1.14
C GLN A 141 1.45 -6.08 -1.02
N TYR A 142 1.01 -5.11 -1.83
CA TYR A 142 -0.39 -4.69 -1.87
C TYR A 142 -1.29 -5.82 -2.35
N ASP A 143 -0.95 -6.51 -3.45
CA ASP A 143 -1.74 -7.63 -3.95
C ASP A 143 -1.87 -8.77 -2.92
N PHE A 144 -0.77 -9.14 -2.27
CA PHE A 144 -0.78 -10.15 -1.21
C PHE A 144 -1.66 -9.73 -0.03
N PHE A 145 -1.58 -8.46 0.38
CA PHE A 145 -2.40 -7.92 1.46
C PHE A 145 -3.89 -7.90 1.10
N LEU A 146 -4.24 -7.44 -0.11
CA LEU A 146 -5.61 -7.36 -0.58
C LEU A 146 -6.26 -8.73 -0.72
N GLN A 147 -5.49 -9.77 -1.07
CA GLN A 147 -5.99 -11.14 -1.05
C GLN A 147 -6.36 -11.56 0.38
N ALA A 148 -5.46 -11.32 1.34
CA ALA A 148 -5.72 -11.63 2.74
C ALA A 148 -6.90 -10.83 3.32
N GLU A 149 -7.06 -9.58 2.89
CA GLU A 149 -8.23 -8.76 3.22
C GLU A 149 -9.53 -9.39 2.73
N SER A 150 -9.55 -9.84 1.47
CA SER A 150 -10.72 -10.52 0.91
C SER A 150 -11.07 -11.77 1.72
N GLU A 151 -10.07 -12.56 2.10
CA GLU A 151 -10.25 -13.77 2.92
C GLU A 151 -10.77 -13.46 4.34
N GLU A 152 -10.39 -12.32 4.92
CA GLU A 152 -10.89 -11.87 6.22
C GLU A 152 -12.32 -11.34 6.14
N LEU A 153 -12.62 -10.53 5.14
CA LEU A 153 -13.96 -10.00 4.90
C LEU A 153 -14.97 -11.12 4.59
N ASP A 154 -14.55 -12.16 3.87
CA ASP A 154 -15.40 -13.32 3.59
C ASP A 154 -15.80 -14.05 4.88
N GLU A 155 -14.87 -14.22 5.82
CA GLU A 155 -15.17 -14.83 7.13
C GLU A 155 -16.12 -13.94 7.97
N VAL A 156 -15.89 -12.62 7.97
CA VAL A 156 -16.78 -11.66 8.64
C VAL A 156 -18.20 -11.74 8.06
N HIS A 157 -18.32 -11.74 6.73
CA HIS A 157 -19.61 -11.86 6.06
C HIS A 157 -20.27 -13.22 6.29
N TYR A 158 -19.49 -14.30 6.35
CA TYR A 158 -20.00 -15.63 6.68
C TYR A 158 -20.63 -15.64 8.08
N GLY A 159 -19.93 -15.10 9.08
CA GLY A 159 -20.44 -14.94 10.44
C GLY A 159 -21.75 -14.19 10.51
N LEU A 160 -21.81 -13.02 9.86
CA LEU A 160 -22.99 -12.16 9.84
C LEU A 160 -24.21 -12.81 9.16
N ARG A 161 -23.99 -13.66 8.15
CA ARG A 161 -25.08 -14.27 7.37
C ARG A 161 -25.53 -15.64 7.87
N HIS A 162 -24.63 -16.39 8.50
CA HIS A 162 -24.86 -17.81 8.81
C HIS A 162 -24.77 -18.13 10.29
N ILE A 163 -23.96 -17.39 11.05
CA ILE A 163 -23.76 -17.66 12.47
C ILE A 163 -24.62 -16.74 13.33
N PHE A 164 -24.66 -15.45 13.06
CA PHE A 164 -25.31 -14.45 13.91
C PHE A 164 -26.86 -14.45 13.85
N PRO A 165 -27.51 -14.78 12.72
CA PRO A 165 -28.97 -14.86 12.67
C PRO A 165 -29.54 -15.88 13.66
N GLY A 166 -30.57 -15.48 14.42
CA GLY A 166 -31.17 -16.31 15.47
C GLY A 166 -30.42 -16.29 16.81
N ARG A 167 -29.27 -15.61 16.89
CA ARG A 167 -28.50 -15.39 18.11
C ARG A 167 -28.53 -13.93 18.60
N PHE A 168 -28.74 -12.99 17.68
CA PHE A 168 -28.78 -11.55 17.95
C PHE A 168 -30.04 -10.90 17.36
N GLU A 169 -30.49 -9.80 17.96
CA GLU A 169 -31.69 -9.06 17.53
C GLU A 169 -31.59 -8.53 16.09
N SER A 170 -30.39 -8.10 15.70
CA SER A 170 -30.08 -7.63 14.35
C SER A 170 -28.60 -7.87 14.04
N GLY A 171 -28.28 -7.96 12.75
CA GLY A 171 -26.89 -7.82 12.29
C GLY A 171 -26.55 -6.35 12.09
N LEU A 172 -25.26 -6.00 12.14
CA LEU A 172 -24.68 -4.69 11.82
C LEU A 172 -25.67 -3.51 11.84
N ASN A 173 -26.06 -3.05 13.03
CA ASN A 173 -26.98 -1.93 13.18
C ASN A 173 -26.19 -0.63 13.33
N PHE A 174 -25.97 0.08 12.21
CA PHE A 174 -25.31 1.39 12.19
C PHE A 174 -26.34 2.51 12.05
N PRO A 175 -26.96 3.00 13.14
CA PRO A 175 -27.95 4.08 13.10
C PRO A 175 -27.37 5.42 12.59
N LYS A 176 -26.05 5.52 12.44
CA LYS A 176 -25.32 6.66 11.91
C LYS A 176 -24.46 6.24 10.72
N SER A 177 -23.94 7.21 9.97
CA SER A 177 -23.00 6.96 8.86
C SER A 177 -21.58 6.57 9.32
N ASN A 178 -21.46 5.92 10.48
CA ASN A 178 -20.21 5.40 11.04
C ASN A 178 -20.47 3.99 11.62
N PHE A 179 -19.42 3.33 12.11
CA PHE A 179 -19.53 2.02 12.73
C PHE A 179 -20.10 2.06 14.18
N ASP A 180 -20.74 3.15 14.60
CA ASP A 180 -21.45 3.20 15.89
C ASP A 180 -22.71 2.36 15.76
N GLY A 181 -22.83 1.31 16.57
CA GLY A 181 -23.94 0.38 16.54
C GLY A 181 -24.02 -0.45 17.80
N GLU A 182 -25.04 -1.29 17.87
CA GLU A 182 -25.25 -2.21 18.99
C GLU A 182 -25.47 -3.62 18.47
N LEU A 183 -24.84 -4.59 19.14
CA LEU A 183 -25.04 -6.00 18.91
C LEU A 183 -25.65 -6.62 20.18
N ILE A 184 -26.94 -6.87 20.14
CA ILE A 184 -27.74 -7.30 21.30
C ILE A 184 -28.06 -8.80 21.16
N PRO A 185 -27.60 -9.67 22.07
CA PRO A 185 -27.91 -11.09 22.04
C PRO A 185 -29.39 -11.33 22.40
N LEU A 186 -30.04 -12.27 21.71
CA LEU A 186 -31.42 -12.67 22.02
C LEU A 186 -31.50 -13.43 23.35
N ASP A 187 -30.50 -14.27 23.61
CA ASP A 187 -30.32 -15.02 24.86
C ASP A 187 -28.81 -15.19 25.10
N PHE A 188 -28.25 -14.33 25.95
CA PHE A 188 -26.81 -14.35 26.24
C PHE A 188 -26.38 -15.63 26.96
N GLU A 189 -27.22 -16.18 27.84
CA GLU A 189 -26.88 -17.39 28.60
C GLU A 189 -26.81 -18.60 27.67
N ALA A 190 -27.69 -18.67 26.66
CA ALA A 190 -27.63 -19.72 25.65
C ALA A 190 -26.29 -19.71 24.87
N LEU A 191 -25.73 -18.53 24.57
CA LEU A 191 -24.46 -18.40 23.83
C LEU A 191 -23.27 -19.04 24.55
N LYS A 192 -23.28 -19.11 25.89
CA LYS A 192 -22.21 -19.74 26.68
C LYS A 192 -22.06 -21.25 26.40
N SER A 193 -23.11 -21.88 25.88
CA SER A 193 -23.14 -23.32 25.57
C SER A 193 -23.26 -23.62 24.07
N ASP A 194 -23.31 -22.59 23.22
CA ASP A 194 -23.44 -22.73 21.78
C ASP A 194 -22.08 -23.03 21.14
N ILE A 195 -21.83 -24.30 20.87
CA ILE A 195 -20.54 -24.80 20.37
C ILE A 195 -20.18 -24.18 19.00
N GLU A 196 -21.17 -23.99 18.12
CA GLU A 196 -20.94 -23.42 16.79
C GLU A 196 -20.55 -21.95 16.89
N PHE A 197 -21.29 -21.17 17.70
CA PHE A 197 -21.01 -19.77 17.93
C PHE A 197 -19.65 -19.55 18.62
N LEU A 198 -19.37 -20.33 19.66
CA LEU A 198 -18.09 -20.26 20.39
C LEU A 198 -16.90 -20.61 19.50
N TYR A 199 -17.04 -21.63 18.64
CA TYR A 199 -16.00 -21.95 17.65
C TYR A 199 -15.75 -20.77 16.71
N PHE A 200 -16.81 -20.19 16.15
CA PHE A 200 -16.72 -19.07 15.23
C PHE A 200 -16.06 -17.85 15.88
N ILE A 201 -16.56 -17.40 17.04
CA ILE A 201 -16.07 -16.16 17.67
C ILE A 201 -14.61 -16.27 18.14
N LYS A 202 -14.20 -17.46 18.63
CA LYS A 202 -12.79 -17.74 18.97
C LYS A 202 -11.91 -17.77 17.74
N THR A 203 -12.40 -18.33 16.65
CA THR A 203 -11.70 -18.34 15.35
C THR A 203 -11.52 -16.91 14.85
N GLN A 204 -12.59 -16.10 14.87
CA GLN A 204 -12.55 -14.70 14.48
C GLN A 204 -11.51 -13.92 15.31
N ARG A 205 -11.48 -14.11 16.63
CA ARG A 205 -10.45 -13.50 17.51
C ARG A 205 -9.03 -13.86 17.07
N ASN A 206 -8.75 -15.13 16.82
CA ASN A 206 -7.42 -15.59 16.39
C ASN A 206 -7.03 -15.04 15.02
N ARG A 207 -8.00 -14.98 14.10
CA ARG A 207 -7.81 -14.41 12.75
C ARG A 207 -7.54 -12.92 12.82
N THR A 208 -8.37 -12.15 13.53
CA THR A 208 -8.18 -10.72 13.76
C THR A 208 -6.82 -10.41 14.39
N GLN A 209 -6.39 -11.20 15.38
CA GLN A 209 -5.06 -11.06 15.97
C GLN A 209 -3.95 -11.32 14.93
N SER A 210 -4.05 -12.40 14.16
CA SER A 210 -3.08 -12.72 13.10
C SER A 210 -3.06 -11.66 12.01
N TYR A 211 -4.22 -11.10 11.67
CA TYR A 211 -4.36 -10.04 10.67
C TYR A 211 -3.65 -8.76 11.10
N LEU A 212 -3.78 -8.40 12.39
CA LEU A 212 -3.08 -7.27 12.99
C LEU A 212 -1.57 -7.49 13.07
N ASP A 213 -1.15 -8.62 13.66
CA ASP A 213 0.23 -8.87 14.06
C ASP A 213 1.13 -9.26 12.88
N TYR A 214 0.55 -9.80 11.79
CA TYR A 214 1.28 -10.19 10.60
C TYR A 214 1.00 -9.27 9.41
N PHE A 215 -0.25 -9.24 8.92
CA PHE A 215 -0.55 -8.58 7.65
C PHE A 215 -0.40 -7.05 7.75
N TYR A 216 -1.06 -6.40 8.71
CA TYR A 216 -0.93 -4.96 8.90
C TYR A 216 0.44 -4.54 9.40
N ALA A 217 1.09 -5.34 10.25
CA ALA A 217 2.45 -5.06 10.71
C ALA A 217 3.44 -4.99 9.54
N ASN A 218 3.42 -6.01 8.66
CA ASN A 218 4.28 -6.06 7.48
C ASN A 218 3.93 -4.94 6.48
N LEU A 219 2.64 -4.75 6.17
CA LEU A 219 2.20 -3.69 5.25
C LEU A 219 2.68 -2.30 5.73
N LYS A 220 2.54 -2.03 7.03
CA LYS A 220 3.00 -0.78 7.62
C LYS A 220 4.52 -0.61 7.48
N GLU A 221 5.29 -1.63 7.84
CA GLU A 221 6.76 -1.59 7.75
C GLU A 221 7.23 -1.35 6.32
N ASP A 222 6.62 -2.02 5.35
CA ASP A 222 6.94 -1.89 3.93
C ASP A 222 6.67 -0.46 3.42
N VAL A 223 5.50 0.10 3.75
CA VAL A 223 5.13 1.48 3.38
C VAL A 223 6.03 2.51 4.05
N GLU A 224 6.31 2.38 5.35
CA GLU A 224 7.21 3.28 6.09
C GLU A 224 8.63 3.26 5.53
N THR A 225 9.14 2.07 5.22
CA THR A 225 10.47 1.89 4.62
C THR A 225 10.53 2.55 3.24
N MET A 226 9.53 2.31 2.39
CA MET A 226 9.49 2.89 1.05
C MET A 226 9.38 4.42 1.10
N ILE A 227 8.60 4.99 2.03
CA ILE A 227 8.54 6.45 2.23
C ILE A 227 9.92 7.01 2.59
N SER A 228 10.65 6.34 3.49
CA SER A 228 11.98 6.77 3.93
C SER A 228 13.02 6.70 2.79
N ASP A 229 12.95 5.64 1.99
CA ASP A 229 13.78 5.48 0.79
C ASP A 229 13.49 6.57 -0.25
N LEU A 230 12.21 6.89 -0.49
CA LEU A 230 11.81 7.98 -1.39
C LEU A 230 12.24 9.35 -0.89
N ASP A 231 12.11 9.62 0.42
CA ASP A 231 12.56 10.88 1.02
C ASP A 231 14.10 11.04 0.89
N THR A 232 14.86 9.95 0.93
CA THR A 232 16.31 9.95 0.70
C THR A 232 16.66 10.16 -0.77
N GLU A 233 16.00 9.42 -1.66
CA GLU A 233 16.25 9.51 -3.10
C GLU A 233 15.88 10.89 -3.68
N LEU A 234 14.77 11.47 -3.23
CA LEU A 234 14.37 12.82 -3.66
C LEU A 234 15.40 13.88 -3.25
N LYS A 235 15.98 13.79 -2.04
CA LYS A 235 17.07 14.69 -1.62
C LYS A 235 18.35 14.52 -2.44
N ARG A 236 18.61 13.33 -2.96
CA ARG A 236 19.76 13.05 -3.85
C ARG A 236 19.54 13.64 -5.25
N LEU A 237 18.28 13.65 -5.71
CA LEU A 237 17.90 14.15 -7.02
C LEU A 237 17.73 15.67 -7.04
N GLU A 238 17.30 16.31 -5.96
CA GLU A 238 17.20 17.78 -5.88
C GLU A 238 18.57 18.47 -5.74
#